data_AF-A0A6L3EWY0-F1
#
_entry.id   AF-A0A6L3EWY0-F1
#
_cell.length_a   1.000
_cell.length_b   1.000
_cell.length_c   1.000
_cell.angle_alpha   90.00
_cell.angle_beta   90.00
_cell.angle_gamma   90.00
#
_symmetry.space_group_name_H-M   'P 1'
#
loop_
_entity.id
_entity.type
_entity.pdbx_description
1 polymer ?
#
loop_
_entity_poly.entity_id
_entity_poly.type
_entity_poly.pdbx_seq_one_letter_code
_entity_poly.pdbx_strand_id
1 'polypeptide(L)'
;MAIGLDYRLGVMDGETSVLAYQRLLPTLADESERAAVHYEIWLLDGSQDANWETAVRLYSQLYSQSPQYEFRQRYQTLTGNDLPAPPPLPTPDIVVETDENLLVLLQRVGVLI
;
A
#
# COMPACT_ATOMS: atom_id res chain seq x y z
N MET A 1 -9.25 7.00 0.48
CA MET A 1 -10.44 6.93 1.35
C MET A 1 -10.71 8.32 1.93
N ALA A 2 -11.93 8.86 1.83
CA ALA A 2 -12.22 10.26 2.22
C ALA A 2 -12.36 10.47 3.74
N ILE A 3 -12.75 9.43 4.50
CA ILE A 3 -13.04 9.53 5.95
C ILE A 3 -11.85 10.14 6.73
N GLY A 4 -10.64 9.62 6.54
CA GLY A 4 -9.45 10.15 7.23
C GLY A 4 -9.00 11.53 6.74
N LEU A 5 -9.43 11.96 5.54
CA LEU A 5 -9.24 13.34 5.10
C LEU A 5 -10.23 14.27 5.80
N ASP A 6 -11.51 13.89 5.87
CA ASP A 6 -12.57 14.65 6.52
C ASP A 6 -12.28 14.87 8.01
N TYR A 7 -11.75 13.85 8.70
CA TYR A 7 -11.26 13.99 10.08
C TYR A 7 -10.14 15.03 10.19
N ARG A 8 -9.09 14.92 9.36
CA ARG A 8 -7.93 15.85 9.38
C ARG A 8 -8.31 17.28 9.01
N LEU A 9 -9.37 17.46 8.23
CA LEU A 9 -9.93 18.77 7.88
C LEU A 9 -10.91 19.30 8.96
N GLY A 10 -11.19 18.53 10.01
CA GLY A 10 -12.15 18.90 11.05
C GLY A 10 -13.61 18.89 10.59
N VAL A 11 -13.90 18.27 9.44
CA VAL A 11 -15.26 18.10 8.91
C VAL A 11 -16.03 17.04 9.71
N MET A 12 -15.30 16.07 10.28
CA MET A 12 -15.84 14.96 11.05
C MET A 12 -15.00 14.75 12.30
N ASP A 13 -15.64 14.48 13.44
CA ASP A 13 -14.93 14.17 14.68
C ASP A 13 -14.40 12.72 14.68
N GLY A 14 -13.55 12.40 15.67
CA GLY A 14 -12.90 11.09 15.77
C GLY A 14 -13.88 9.94 15.97
N GLU A 15 -14.92 10.12 16.80
CA GLU A 15 -15.91 9.08 17.10
C GLU A 15 -16.74 8.76 15.84
N THR A 16 -17.23 9.79 15.15
CA THR A 16 -17.97 9.62 13.89
C THR A 16 -17.10 8.95 12.82
N SER A 17 -15.81 9.30 12.76
CA SER A 17 -14.86 8.70 11.82
C SER A 17 -14.63 7.21 12.11
N VAL A 18 -14.43 6.84 13.38
CA VAL A 18 -14.28 5.44 13.81
C VAL A 18 -15.53 4.63 13.46
N LEU A 19 -16.73 5.16 13.75
CA LEU A 19 -17.98 4.49 13.40
C LEU A 19 -18.15 4.31 11.89
N ALA A 20 -17.72 5.29 11.08
CA ALA A 20 -17.76 5.19 9.63
C ALA A 20 -16.83 4.08 9.12
N TYR A 21 -15.61 4.00 9.67
CA TYR A 21 -14.67 2.92 9.36
C TYR A 21 -15.18 1.53 9.78
N GLN A 22 -15.77 1.41 10.96
CA GLN A 22 -16.35 0.16 11.44
C GLN A 22 -17.51 -0.33 10.56
N ARG A 23 -18.31 0.59 10.00
CA ARG A 23 -19.36 0.24 9.03
C ARG A 23 -18.81 -0.18 7.68
N LEU A 24 -17.62 0.30 7.30
CA LEU A 24 -16.96 -0.05 6.04
C LEU A 24 -16.31 -1.44 6.11
N LEU A 25 -15.74 -1.84 7.25
CA LEU A 25 -15.00 -3.11 7.40
C LEU A 25 -15.71 -4.35 6.82
N PRO A 26 -17.03 -4.59 7.05
CA PRO A 26 -17.71 -5.77 6.53
C PRO A 26 -17.86 -5.80 5.01
N THR A 27 -17.72 -4.66 4.33
CA THR A 27 -17.87 -4.57 2.87
C THR A 27 -16.55 -4.78 2.13
N LEU A 28 -15.42 -4.78 2.84
CA LEU A 28 -14.10 -4.90 2.26
C LEU A 28 -13.72 -6.37 2.11
N ALA A 29 -13.58 -6.83 0.87
CA ALA A 29 -13.08 -8.16 0.56
C ALA A 29 -11.54 -8.20 0.55
N ASP A 30 -10.90 -7.09 0.23
CA ASP A 30 -9.45 -7.00 0.10
C ASP A 30 -8.75 -6.87 1.46
N GLU A 31 -7.71 -7.70 1.69
CA GLU A 31 -6.97 -7.70 2.94
C GLU A 31 -6.15 -6.43 3.14
N SER A 32 -5.68 -5.79 2.05
CA SER A 32 -4.91 -4.55 2.13
C SER A 32 -5.80 -3.36 2.52
N GLU A 33 -7.00 -3.28 1.95
CA GLU A 33 -8.01 -2.29 2.34
C GLU A 33 -8.43 -2.48 3.81
N ARG A 34 -8.65 -3.73 4.25
CA ARG A 34 -8.96 -4.03 5.65
C ARG A 34 -7.82 -3.64 6.59
N ALA A 35 -6.56 -3.91 6.22
CA ALA A 35 -5.39 -3.52 6.99
C ALA A 35 -5.31 -1.99 7.14
N ALA A 36 -5.55 -1.26 6.05
CA ALA A 36 -5.60 0.19 6.05
C ALA A 36 -6.70 0.72 6.99
N VAL A 37 -7.91 0.17 6.95
CA VAL A 37 -9.00 0.61 7.84
C VAL A 37 -8.68 0.37 9.31
N HIS A 38 -8.19 -0.81 9.69
CA HIS A 38 -7.80 -1.06 11.09
C HIS A 38 -6.70 -0.13 11.56
N TYR A 39 -5.75 0.20 10.69
CA TYR A 39 -4.70 1.18 10.98
C TYR A 39 -5.24 2.60 11.18
N GLU A 40 -6.18 3.04 10.35
CA GLU A 40 -6.81 4.37 10.50
C GLU A 40 -7.63 4.46 11.80
N ILE A 41 -8.38 3.40 12.16
CA ILE A 41 -9.08 3.34 13.45
C ILE A 41 -8.09 3.46 14.62
N TRP A 42 -6.97 2.73 14.55
CA TRP A 42 -5.91 2.81 15.56
C TRP A 42 -5.29 4.21 15.65
N LEU A 43 -5.05 4.90 14.53
CA LEU A 43 -4.54 6.27 14.55
C LEU A 43 -5.50 7.26 15.23
N LEU A 44 -6.81 7.02 15.13
CA LEU A 44 -7.84 7.87 15.72
C LEU A 44 -8.03 7.63 17.22
N ASP A 45 -7.99 6.36 17.67
CA ASP A 45 -8.22 5.99 19.07
C ASP A 45 -6.91 5.98 19.90
N GLY A 46 -5.78 5.65 19.28
CA GLY A 46 -4.45 5.63 19.89
C GLY A 46 -4.20 4.51 20.90
N SER A 47 -5.17 3.63 21.15
CA SER A 47 -5.04 2.51 22.09
C SER A 47 -4.44 1.27 21.40
N GLN A 48 -3.72 0.43 22.15
CA GLN A 48 -3.28 -0.89 21.63
C GLN A 48 -4.41 -1.90 21.81
N ASP A 49 -5.39 -1.85 20.90
CA ASP A 49 -6.62 -2.62 20.93
C ASP A 49 -6.68 -3.70 19.82
N ALA A 50 -7.87 -4.26 19.62
CA ALA A 50 -8.11 -5.25 18.56
C ALA A 50 -7.82 -4.71 17.14
N ASN A 51 -7.93 -3.40 16.91
CA ASN A 51 -7.60 -2.79 15.64
C ASN A 51 -6.09 -2.75 15.43
N TRP A 52 -5.33 -2.38 16.45
CA TRP A 52 -3.87 -2.46 16.43
C TRP A 52 -3.39 -3.88 16.12
N GLU A 53 -3.86 -4.89 16.88
CA GLU A 53 -3.46 -6.29 16.68
C GLU A 53 -3.78 -6.79 15.28
N THR A 54 -4.97 -6.45 14.78
CA THR A 54 -5.41 -6.86 13.44
C THR A 54 -4.59 -6.18 12.35
N ALA A 55 -4.29 -4.89 12.48
CA ALA A 55 -3.45 -4.17 11.53
C ALA A 55 -2.02 -4.74 11.48
N VAL A 56 -1.42 -5.01 12.65
CA VAL A 56 -0.08 -5.63 12.75
C VAL A 56 -0.05 -6.98 12.02
N ARG A 57 -1.03 -7.84 12.31
CA ARG A 57 -1.14 -9.16 11.67
C ARG A 57 -1.27 -9.05 10.16
N LEU A 58 -2.20 -8.21 9.68
CA LEU A 58 -2.46 -8.06 8.25
C LEU A 58 -1.26 -7.48 7.50
N TYR A 59 -0.61 -6.43 8.00
CA TYR A 59 0.57 -5.87 7.33
C TYR A 59 1.75 -6.85 7.30
N SER A 60 1.95 -7.65 8.36
CA SER A 60 2.96 -8.72 8.35
C SER A 60 2.67 -9.79 7.29
N GLN A 61 1.40 -10.19 7.16
CA GLN A 61 0.94 -11.16 6.16
C GLN A 61 1.10 -10.62 4.73
N LEU A 62 0.61 -9.41 4.48
CA LEU A 62 0.71 -8.73 3.19
C LEU A 62 2.17 -8.55 2.76
N TYR A 63 3.05 -8.15 3.68
CA TYR A 63 4.48 -8.02 3.39
C TYR A 63 5.12 -9.35 3.00
N SER A 64 4.72 -10.44 3.66
CA SER A 64 5.24 -11.78 3.37
C SER A 64 4.79 -12.30 1.99
N GLN A 65 3.60 -11.91 1.54
CA GLN A 65 3.07 -12.27 0.22
C GLN A 65 3.65 -11.40 -0.90
N SER A 66 3.72 -10.08 -0.66
CA SER A 66 4.23 -9.09 -1.60
C SER A 66 4.97 -8.01 -0.82
N PRO A 67 6.31 -8.07 -0.75
CA PRO A 67 7.12 -7.10 -0.03
C PRO A 67 6.99 -5.69 -0.63
N GLN A 68 6.10 -4.88 -0.06
CA GLN A 68 5.94 -3.47 -0.42
C GLN A 68 6.45 -2.57 0.70
N TYR A 69 7.05 -1.45 0.31
CA TYR A 69 7.58 -0.46 1.25
C TYR A 69 6.50 0.05 2.21
N GLU A 70 5.28 0.29 1.72
CA GLU A 70 4.17 0.77 2.53
C GLU A 70 3.83 -0.21 3.67
N PHE A 71 3.73 -1.51 3.40
CA PHE A 71 3.41 -2.50 4.44
C PHE A 71 4.49 -2.56 5.52
N ARG A 72 5.77 -2.47 5.12
CA ARG A 72 6.91 -2.38 6.06
C ARG A 72 6.84 -1.14 6.92
N GLN A 73 6.57 0.03 6.32
CA GLN A 73 6.48 1.30 7.03
C GLN A 73 5.30 1.30 8.03
N ARG A 74 4.13 0.79 7.64
CA ARG A 74 2.95 0.72 8.52
C ARG A 74 3.17 -0.25 9.67
N TYR A 75 3.77 -1.42 9.40
CA TYR A 75 4.16 -2.37 10.45
C TYR A 75 5.14 -1.75 11.45
N GLN A 76 6.15 -1.02 10.97
CA GLN A 76 7.11 -0.32 11.83
C GLN A 76 6.43 0.77 12.66
N THR A 77 5.48 1.52 12.08
CA THR A 77 4.72 2.54 12.81
C THR A 77 3.89 1.93 13.94
N LEU A 78 3.29 0.76 13.71
CA LEU A 78 2.47 0.06 14.71
C LEU A 78 3.32 -0.58 15.82
N THR A 79 4.46 -1.18 15.47
CA THR A 79 5.21 -2.06 16.40
C THR A 79 6.54 -1.49 16.88
N GLY A 80 7.07 -0.47 16.21
CA GLY A 80 8.44 0.02 16.38
C GLY A 80 9.51 -0.89 15.73
N ASN A 81 9.14 -2.05 15.21
CA ASN A 81 10.07 -3.05 14.66
C ASN A 81 10.14 -3.00 13.15
N ASP A 82 11.31 -3.27 12.59
CA ASP A 82 11.52 -3.35 11.16
C ASP A 82 11.30 -4.78 10.63
N LEU A 83 10.55 -4.89 9.52
CA LEU A 83 10.52 -6.11 8.71
C LEU A 83 11.81 -6.23 7.87
N PRO A 84 12.27 -7.46 7.57
CA PRO A 84 13.48 -7.67 6.78
C PRO A 84 13.36 -7.02 5.40
N ALA A 85 14.42 -6.41 4.89
CA ALA A 85 14.41 -5.80 3.56
C ALA A 85 14.08 -6.84 2.46
N PRO A 86 13.37 -6.46 1.39
CA PRO A 86 13.14 -7.36 0.27
C PRO A 86 14.46 -7.73 -0.41
N PRO A 87 14.52 -8.88 -1.09
CA PRO A 87 15.70 -9.24 -1.86
C PRO A 87 15.99 -8.18 -2.93
N PRO A 88 17.26 -7.96 -3.28
CA PRO A 88 17.62 -7.03 -4.35
C PRO A 88 16.95 -7.45 -5.66
N LEU A 89 16.62 -6.46 -6.50
CA LEU A 89 16.13 -6.73 -7.84
C LEU A 89 17.18 -7.56 -8.60
N PRO A 90 16.74 -8.55 -9.41
CA PRO A 90 17.65 -9.24 -10.30
C PRO A 90 18.37 -8.20 -11.17
N THR A 91 19.66 -8.38 -11.36
CA THR A 91 20.41 -7.56 -12.32
C THR A 91 19.72 -7.69 -13.67
N PRO A 92 19.24 -6.60 -14.28
CA PRO A 92 18.65 -6.69 -15.59
C PRO A 92 19.71 -7.24 -16.54
N ASP A 93 19.33 -8.19 -17.39
CA ASP A 93 20.09 -8.45 -18.60
C ASP A 93 20.00 -7.16 -19.40
N ILE A 94 21.05 -6.34 -19.32
CA ILE A 94 21.18 -5.15 -20.14
C ILE A 94 21.33 -5.69 -21.56
N VAL A 95 20.20 -5.83 -22.25
CA VAL A 95 20.18 -5.88 -23.70
C VAL A 95 20.74 -4.53 -24.09
N VAL A 96 22.02 -4.51 -24.44
CA VAL A 96 22.61 -3.37 -25.12
C VAL A 96 21.77 -3.22 -26.37
N GLU A 97 20.86 -2.24 -26.33
CA GLU A 97 20.15 -1.80 -27.50
C GLU A 97 21.25 -1.48 -28.50
N THR A 98 21.38 -2.33 -29.51
CA THR A 98 22.22 -2.00 -30.65
C THR A 98 21.66 -0.69 -31.15
N ASP A 99 22.53 0.30 -31.39
CA ASP A 99 22.19 1.60 -31.97
C ASP A 99 21.53 1.36 -33.35
N GLU A 100 20.29 0.88 -33.36
CA GLU A 100 19.49 0.74 -34.56
C GLU A 100 19.11 2.17 -34.90
N ASN A 101 19.79 2.67 -35.93
CA ASN A 101 19.56 4.00 -36.48
C ASN A 101 18.05 4.24 -36.64
N LEU A 102 17.56 5.28 -35.96
CA LEU A 102 16.13 5.64 -35.92
C LEU A 102 15.49 5.71 -37.32
N LEU A 103 16.26 6.07 -38.36
CA LEU A 103 15.80 6.08 -39.74
C LEU A 103 15.49 4.68 -40.29
N VAL A 104 16.26 3.66 -39.88
CA VAL A 104 16.04 2.25 -40.25
C VAL A 104 14.77 1.73 -39.58
N LEU A 105 14.52 2.12 -38.33
CA LEU A 105 13.29 1.75 -37.60
C LEU A 105 12.06 2.40 -38.24
N LEU A 106 12.13 3.68 -38.59
CA LEU A 106 11.04 4.41 -39.24
C LEU A 106 10.70 3.87 -40.64
N GLN A 107 11.69 3.33 -41.36
CA GLN A 107 11.45 2.67 -42.65
C GLN A 107 10.68 1.34 -42.52
N ARG A 108 10.85 0.60 -41.41
CA ARG A 108 10.12 -0.66 -41.17
C ARG A 108 8.64 -0.44 -40.87
N VAL A 109 8.28 0.70 -40.25
CA VAL A 109 6.88 1.05 -39.95
C VAL A 109 6.12 1.53 -41.19
N GLY A 110 6.82 2.03 -42.21
CA GLY A 110 6.23 2.56 -43.45
C GLY A 110 5.65 1.53 -44.43
N VAL A 111 5.62 0.23 -44.10
CA VAL A 111 5.11 -0.84 -44.98
C VAL A 111 3.73 -1.38 -44.52
N LEU A 112 3.13 -0.80 -43.47
CA LEU A 112 1.77 -1.13 -43.01
C LEU A 112 0.74 -0.05 -43.42
N ILE A 113 0.68 0.28 -44.72
CA ILE A 113 -0.50 0.91 -45.32
C ILE A 113 -0.85 0.17 -46.62
#